data_AF-A0A7J3IF45-F1
#
_entry.id   AF-A0A7J3IF45-F1
#
_cell.length_a   1.000
_cell.length_b   1.000
_cell.length_c   1.000
_cell.angle_alpha   90.00
_cell.angle_beta   90.00
_cell.angle_gamma   90.00
#
_symmetry.space_group_name_H-M   'P 1'
#
loop_
_entity.id
_entity.type
_entity.pdbx_description
1 polymer ?
#
loop_
_entity_poly.entity_id
_entity_poly.type
_entity_poly.pdbx_seq_one_letter_code
_entity_poly.pdbx_strand_id
1 'polypeptide(L)'
;MTTKREYLEFIRKYYERIVKDFDKQMNEWLERAVETKTFDPPMAPVTRAVLESLFYSITSDIKYAEESRESLLIYSKLPGILSGKIGRKVYPVVNWFNGVTLFLFAYELIKDSGVVKADDVEEFKRIVDHSLEPIFAFPEWGPHNRAIKRGLALTYAAKMFPEHPRAHLWSKLGNILVEASL
;
A
#
# COMPACT_ATOMS: atom_id res chain seq x y z
N MET A 1 25.83 1.97 -18.84
CA MET A 1 24.39 2.30 -18.83
C MET A 1 23.65 0.98 -18.65
N THR A 2 22.80 0.84 -17.63
CA THR A 2 22.11 -0.42 -17.34
C THR A 2 21.05 -0.72 -18.39
N THR A 3 21.03 -1.94 -18.91
CA THR A 3 20.03 -2.41 -19.88
C THR A 3 18.73 -2.81 -19.19
N LYS A 4 17.61 -2.84 -19.94
CA LYS A 4 16.32 -3.35 -19.44
C LYS A 4 16.45 -4.77 -18.89
N ARG A 5 17.24 -5.63 -19.55
CA ARG A 5 17.46 -7.02 -19.11
C ARG A 5 18.16 -7.08 -17.75
N GLU A 6 19.26 -6.34 -17.59
CA GLU A 6 20.00 -6.29 -16.31
C GLU A 6 19.12 -5.76 -15.17
N TYR A 7 18.27 -4.76 -15.46
CA TYR A 7 17.32 -4.25 -14.47
C TYR A 7 16.28 -5.31 -14.05
N LEU A 8 15.72 -6.07 -15.00
CA LEU A 8 14.75 -7.13 -14.69
C LEU A 8 15.40 -8.29 -13.92
N GLU A 9 16.63 -8.67 -14.25
CA GLU A 9 17.39 -9.67 -13.49
C GLU A 9 17.66 -9.20 -12.06
N PHE A 10 17.99 -7.92 -11.88
CA PHE A 10 18.15 -7.32 -10.56
C PHE A 10 16.85 -7.38 -9.75
N ILE A 11 15.72 -6.96 -10.32
CA ILE A 11 14.42 -7.00 -9.65
C ILE A 11 14.06 -8.45 -9.28
N ARG A 12 14.31 -9.42 -10.15
CA ARG A 12 14.04 -10.84 -9.87
C ARG A 12 14.83 -11.34 -8.65
N LYS A 13 16.13 -11.10 -8.60
CA LYS A 13 16.97 -11.45 -7.44
C LYS A 13 16.51 -10.73 -6.16
N TYR A 14 16.08 -9.47 -6.29
CA TYR A 14 15.56 -8.70 -5.17
C TYR A 14 14.22 -9.28 -4.64
N TYR A 15 13.34 -9.69 -5.54
CA TYR A 15 12.08 -10.36 -5.21
C TYR A 15 12.30 -11.68 -4.48
N GLU A 16 13.20 -12.54 -4.98
CA GLU A 16 13.55 -13.80 -4.32
C GLU A 16 14.01 -13.58 -2.87
N ARG A 17 14.80 -12.53 -2.63
CA ARG A 17 15.22 -12.15 -1.28
C ARG A 17 14.05 -11.68 -0.42
N ILE A 18 13.16 -10.83 -0.95
CA ILE A 18 11.99 -10.36 -0.21
C ILE A 18 11.08 -11.51 0.19
N VAL A 19 10.81 -12.44 -0.72
CA VAL A 19 9.98 -13.62 -0.43
C VAL A 19 10.64 -14.47 0.65
N LYS A 20 11.95 -14.71 0.56
CA LYS A 20 12.70 -15.47 1.56
C LYS A 20 12.68 -14.82 2.95
N ASP A 21 12.79 -13.50 3.01
CA ASP A 21 12.88 -12.76 4.27
C ASP A 21 11.51 -12.30 4.80
N PHE A 22 10.42 -12.64 4.11
CA PHE A 22 9.08 -12.10 4.40
C PHE A 22 8.60 -12.46 5.80
N ASP A 23 8.64 -13.74 6.16
CA ASP A 23 8.17 -14.21 7.47
C ASP A 23 9.00 -13.63 8.61
N LYS A 24 10.32 -13.51 8.40
CA LYS A 24 11.21 -12.87 9.35
C LYS A 24 10.80 -11.41 9.60
N GLN A 25 10.58 -10.64 8.53
CA GLN A 25 10.15 -9.23 8.66
C GLN A 25 8.79 -9.09 9.34
N MET A 26 7.86 -9.98 9.07
CA MET A 26 6.54 -9.99 9.72
C MET A 26 6.62 -10.33 11.20
N ASN A 27 7.48 -11.28 11.59
CA ASN A 27 7.70 -11.62 12.99
C ASN A 27 8.38 -10.48 13.75
N GLU A 28 9.45 -9.89 13.19
CA GLU A 28 10.14 -8.73 13.78
C GLU A 28 9.20 -7.53 13.95
N TRP A 29 8.29 -7.32 12.99
CA TRP A 29 7.25 -6.31 13.11
C TRP A 29 6.29 -6.62 14.27
N LEU A 30 5.80 -7.86 14.37
CA LEU A 30 4.87 -8.27 15.40
C LEU A 30 5.46 -8.11 16.80
N GLU A 31 6.70 -8.57 16.99
CA GLU A 31 7.43 -8.44 18.27
C GLU A 31 7.53 -6.97 18.68
N ARG A 32 7.99 -6.10 17.77
CA ARG A 32 8.11 -4.66 18.01
C ARG A 32 6.78 -4.00 18.32
N ALA A 33 5.71 -4.35 17.59
CA ALA A 33 4.38 -3.80 17.79
C ALA A 33 3.83 -4.13 19.19
N VAL A 34 4.06 -5.37 19.65
CA VAL A 34 3.67 -5.81 21.00
C VAL A 34 4.49 -5.12 22.08
N GLU A 35 5.82 -5.07 21.93
CA GLU A 35 6.74 -4.46 22.90
C GLU A 35 6.45 -2.97 23.10
N THR A 36 6.31 -2.23 22.00
CA THR A 36 6.07 -0.78 22.02
C THR A 36 4.61 -0.41 22.26
N LYS A 37 3.70 -1.40 22.21
CA LYS A 37 2.24 -1.21 22.19
C LYS A 37 1.79 -0.25 21.09
N THR A 38 2.51 -0.17 19.97
CA THR A 38 2.20 0.68 18.82
C THR A 38 1.81 -0.13 17.60
N PHE A 39 1.07 0.52 16.69
CA PHE A 39 0.73 -0.04 15.40
C PHE A 39 1.33 0.81 14.30
N ASP A 40 2.51 0.41 13.83
CA ASP A 40 3.15 0.92 12.63
C ASP A 40 3.14 -0.18 11.57
N PRO A 41 2.23 -0.14 10.57
CA PRO A 41 2.08 -1.22 9.61
C PRO A 41 3.38 -1.52 8.86
N PRO A 42 3.73 -2.80 8.64
CA PRO A 42 4.98 -3.18 8.00
C PRO A 42 4.92 -2.83 6.51
N MET A 43 6.06 -2.43 5.95
CA MET A 43 6.21 -2.19 4.50
C MET A 43 6.33 -3.49 3.68
N ALA A 44 6.64 -4.62 4.32
CA ALA A 44 6.92 -5.88 3.64
C ALA A 44 5.78 -6.33 2.71
N PRO A 45 4.49 -6.33 3.12
CA PRO A 45 3.40 -6.77 2.25
C PRO A 45 3.23 -5.89 1.00
N VAL A 46 3.31 -4.55 1.13
CA VAL A 46 3.15 -3.68 -0.05
C VAL A 46 4.36 -3.74 -0.98
N THR A 47 5.57 -3.90 -0.43
CA THR A 47 6.78 -4.04 -1.24
C THR A 47 6.72 -5.33 -2.07
N ARG A 48 6.26 -6.41 -1.45
CA ARG A 48 6.02 -7.69 -2.12
C ARG A 48 4.94 -7.56 -3.19
N ALA A 49 3.79 -6.96 -2.87
CA ALA A 49 2.69 -6.74 -3.82
C ALA A 49 3.10 -5.94 -5.05
N VAL A 50 3.95 -4.92 -4.90
CA VAL A 50 4.48 -4.11 -6.01
C VAL A 50 5.33 -4.95 -6.95
N LEU A 51 6.20 -5.82 -6.43
CA LEU A 51 7.06 -6.66 -7.27
C LEU A 51 6.24 -7.74 -7.98
N GLU A 52 5.32 -8.38 -7.27
CA GLU A 52 4.41 -9.38 -7.83
C GLU A 52 3.55 -8.78 -8.95
N SER A 53 2.88 -7.66 -8.70
CA SER A 53 2.07 -6.96 -9.72
C SER A 53 2.92 -6.48 -10.91
N LEU A 54 4.15 -6.03 -10.67
CA LEU A 54 5.08 -5.68 -11.75
C LEU A 54 5.43 -6.90 -12.60
N PHE A 55 5.74 -8.06 -11.99
CA PHE A 55 6.01 -9.28 -12.75
C PHE A 55 4.79 -9.74 -13.53
N TYR A 56 3.59 -9.64 -12.96
CA TYR A 56 2.35 -9.89 -13.70
C TYR A 56 2.26 -8.96 -14.93
N SER A 57 2.47 -7.65 -14.77
CA SER A 57 2.37 -6.70 -15.89
C SER A 57 3.35 -6.98 -17.03
N ILE A 58 4.49 -7.61 -16.73
CA ILE A 58 5.55 -7.91 -17.71
C ILE A 58 5.36 -9.29 -18.35
N THR A 59 4.88 -10.27 -17.59
CA THR A 59 4.85 -11.69 -18.00
C THR A 59 3.46 -12.20 -18.33
N SER A 60 2.41 -11.52 -17.84
CA SER A 60 1.03 -11.99 -17.81
C SER A 60 0.82 -13.32 -17.07
N ASP A 61 1.78 -13.78 -16.28
CA ASP A 61 1.61 -14.98 -15.45
C ASP A 61 0.68 -14.65 -14.27
N ILE A 62 -0.52 -15.23 -14.33
CA ILE A 62 -1.62 -14.95 -13.41
C ILE A 62 -1.26 -15.24 -11.96
N LYS A 63 -0.32 -16.16 -11.71
CA LYS A 63 0.14 -16.48 -10.36
C LYS A 63 0.67 -15.25 -9.64
N TYR A 64 1.38 -14.37 -10.35
CA TYR A 64 1.88 -13.13 -9.75
C TYR A 64 0.75 -12.15 -9.41
N ALA A 65 -0.34 -12.13 -10.17
CA ALA A 65 -1.51 -11.33 -9.81
C ALA A 65 -2.20 -11.86 -8.55
N GLU A 66 -2.32 -13.20 -8.43
CA GLU A 66 -2.86 -13.85 -7.23
C GLU A 66 -2.00 -13.58 -6.00
N GLU A 67 -0.68 -13.72 -6.12
CA GLU A 67 0.27 -13.43 -5.04
C GLU A 67 0.19 -11.96 -4.61
N SER A 68 0.13 -11.03 -5.59
CA SER A 68 -0.02 -9.60 -5.32
C SER A 68 -1.32 -9.28 -4.57
N ARG A 69 -2.44 -9.87 -5.00
CA ARG A 69 -3.74 -9.75 -4.31
C ARG A 69 -3.61 -10.20 -2.85
N GLU A 70 -3.05 -11.38 -2.60
CA GLU A 70 -2.87 -11.90 -1.25
C GLU A 70 -1.99 -10.96 -0.41
N SER A 71 -0.88 -10.47 -0.97
CA SER A 71 0.02 -9.51 -0.32
C SER A 71 -0.70 -8.21 0.09
N LEU A 72 -1.58 -7.67 -0.75
CA LEU A 72 -2.41 -6.50 -0.42
C LEU A 72 -3.42 -6.81 0.69
N LEU A 73 -4.06 -7.98 0.65
CA LEU A 73 -5.05 -8.40 1.65
C LEU A 73 -4.44 -8.67 3.04
N ILE A 74 -3.12 -8.81 3.18
CA ILE A 74 -2.48 -8.96 4.49
C ILE A 74 -2.83 -7.80 5.43
N TYR A 75 -2.93 -6.57 4.93
CA TYR A 75 -3.26 -5.39 5.76
C TYR A 75 -4.63 -5.48 6.43
N SER A 76 -5.59 -6.18 5.81
CA SER A 76 -6.91 -6.45 6.41
C SER A 76 -6.82 -7.30 7.68
N LYS A 77 -5.81 -8.19 7.75
CA LYS A 77 -5.64 -9.20 8.79
C LYS A 77 -4.82 -8.69 9.98
N LEU A 78 -3.93 -7.71 9.77
CA LEU A 78 -3.03 -7.19 10.81
C LEU A 78 -3.74 -6.72 12.09
N PRO A 79 -4.88 -6.00 12.02
CA PRO A 79 -5.63 -5.63 13.22
C PRO A 79 -6.03 -6.83 14.09
N GLY A 80 -6.44 -7.94 13.46
CA GLY A 80 -6.81 -9.17 14.16
C GLY A 80 -5.61 -9.82 14.87
N ILE A 81 -4.44 -9.79 14.24
CA ILE A 81 -3.19 -10.34 14.81
C ILE A 81 -2.77 -9.62 16.09
N LEU A 82 -3.05 -8.32 16.19
CA LEU A 82 -2.70 -7.48 17.33
C LEU A 82 -3.83 -7.27 18.33
N SER A 83 -5.03 -7.79 18.05
CA SER A 83 -6.19 -7.67 18.93
C SER A 83 -5.85 -8.21 20.33
N GLY A 84 -6.12 -7.41 21.36
CA GLY A 84 -5.79 -7.73 22.75
C GLY A 84 -4.32 -7.61 23.14
N LYS A 85 -3.39 -7.41 22.20
CA LYS A 85 -1.94 -7.33 22.50
C LYS A 85 -1.44 -5.91 22.79
N ILE A 86 -2.05 -4.90 22.16
CA ILE A 86 -1.58 -3.50 22.23
C ILE A 86 -2.54 -2.55 22.97
N GLY A 87 -3.62 -3.08 23.57
CA GLY A 87 -4.52 -2.33 24.47
C GLY A 87 -5.40 -1.26 23.80
N ARG A 88 -5.42 -1.18 22.48
CA ARG A 88 -6.26 -0.25 21.71
C ARG A 88 -6.79 -0.90 20.44
N LYS A 89 -7.93 -0.40 19.96
CA LYS A 89 -8.46 -0.78 18.65
C LYS A 89 -7.54 -0.26 17.55
N VAL A 90 -7.27 -1.14 16.58
CA VAL A 90 -6.52 -0.82 15.36
C VAL A 90 -7.40 -1.06 14.16
N TYR A 91 -7.15 -0.26 13.12
CA TYR A 91 -7.83 -0.34 11.83
C TYR A 91 -6.83 -0.80 10.78
N PRO A 92 -7.26 -1.47 9.71
CA PRO A 92 -6.34 -1.85 8.66
C PRO A 92 -5.87 -0.59 7.95
N VAL A 93 -4.57 -0.37 7.99
CA VAL A 93 -3.90 0.73 7.31
C VAL A 93 -2.61 0.22 6.72
N VAL A 94 -2.16 0.87 5.66
CA VAL A 94 -0.79 0.72 5.15
C VAL A 94 0.13 1.70 5.86
N ASN A 95 1.44 1.51 5.69
CA ASN A 95 2.43 2.40 6.26
C ASN A 95 2.21 3.86 5.80
N TRP A 96 2.44 4.80 6.73
CA TRP A 96 2.21 6.22 6.55
C TRP A 96 3.08 6.87 5.45
N PHE A 97 4.27 6.31 5.20
CA PHE A 97 5.24 6.88 4.28
C PHE A 97 5.21 6.15 2.93
N ASN A 98 4.54 6.74 1.94
CA ASN A 98 4.32 6.19 0.59
C ASN A 98 3.49 4.89 0.49
N GLY A 99 3.07 4.28 1.62
CA GLY A 99 2.36 2.99 1.60
C GLY A 99 1.10 3.01 0.72
N VAL A 100 0.28 4.07 0.80
CA VAL A 100 -0.96 4.19 0.02
C VAL A 100 -0.67 4.24 -1.48
N THR A 101 0.30 5.06 -1.91
CA THR A 101 0.69 5.17 -3.32
C THR A 101 1.18 3.84 -3.88
N LEU A 102 2.02 3.11 -3.13
CA LEU A 102 2.51 1.80 -3.55
C LEU A 102 1.40 0.74 -3.58
N PHE A 103 0.49 0.78 -2.62
CA PHE A 103 -0.66 -0.12 -2.55
C PHE A 103 -1.57 0.08 -3.77
N LEU A 104 -1.91 1.34 -4.08
CA LEU A 104 -2.72 1.68 -5.25
C LEU A 104 -2.04 1.34 -6.56
N PHE A 105 -0.72 1.53 -6.65
CA PHE A 105 0.06 1.14 -7.83
C PHE A 105 0.01 -0.38 -8.06
N ALA A 106 0.25 -1.18 -7.01
CA ALA A 106 0.15 -2.63 -7.12
C ALA A 106 -1.25 -3.08 -7.52
N TYR A 107 -2.29 -2.48 -6.92
CA TYR A 107 -3.67 -2.74 -7.29
C TYR A 107 -3.96 -2.35 -8.75
N GLU A 108 -3.54 -1.18 -9.21
CA GLU A 108 -3.78 -0.71 -10.60
C GLU A 108 -3.25 -1.70 -11.64
N LEU A 109 -2.11 -2.33 -11.37
CA LEU A 109 -1.49 -3.31 -12.26
C LEU A 109 -2.22 -4.66 -12.31
N ILE A 110 -2.99 -5.04 -11.29
CA ILE A 110 -3.67 -6.34 -11.22
C ILE A 110 -5.20 -6.25 -11.29
N LYS A 111 -5.79 -5.05 -11.22
CA LYS A 111 -7.25 -4.88 -11.10
C LYS A 111 -8.05 -5.53 -12.23
N ASP A 112 -7.47 -5.58 -13.44
CA ASP A 112 -8.11 -6.11 -14.65
C ASP A 112 -7.70 -7.57 -14.95
N SER A 113 -6.96 -8.22 -14.05
CA SER A 113 -6.47 -9.60 -14.23
C SER A 113 -7.54 -10.68 -14.07
N GLY A 114 -8.71 -10.34 -13.51
CA GLY A 114 -9.76 -11.28 -13.14
C GLY A 114 -9.56 -11.99 -11.80
N VAL A 115 -8.41 -11.81 -11.12
CA VAL A 115 -8.14 -12.42 -9.81
C VAL A 115 -8.68 -11.61 -8.64
N VAL A 116 -8.89 -10.31 -8.84
CA VAL A 116 -9.41 -9.38 -7.82
C VAL A 116 -10.93 -9.41 -7.88
N LYS A 117 -11.56 -9.79 -6.76
CA LYS A 117 -13.01 -9.90 -6.62
C LYS A 117 -13.61 -8.62 -6.05
N ALA A 118 -14.94 -8.49 -6.14
CA ALA A 118 -15.65 -7.35 -5.59
C ALA A 118 -15.37 -7.13 -4.08
N ASP A 119 -15.37 -8.22 -3.29
CA ASP A 119 -15.07 -8.15 -1.86
C ASP A 119 -13.63 -7.68 -1.58
N ASP A 120 -12.67 -8.05 -2.43
CA ASP A 120 -11.29 -7.57 -2.30
C ASP A 120 -11.22 -6.06 -2.55
N VAL A 121 -11.97 -5.56 -3.55
CA VAL A 121 -12.04 -4.13 -3.85
C VAL A 121 -12.63 -3.34 -2.68
N GLU A 122 -13.68 -3.85 -2.03
CA GLU A 122 -14.23 -3.20 -0.84
C GLU A 122 -13.24 -3.18 0.33
N GLU A 123 -12.47 -4.25 0.50
CA GLU A 123 -11.41 -4.29 1.51
C GLU A 123 -10.28 -3.31 1.17
N PHE A 124 -9.88 -3.20 -0.10
CA PHE A 124 -8.89 -2.24 -0.57
C PHE A 124 -9.34 -0.79 -0.34
N LYS A 125 -10.60 -0.47 -0.64
CA LYS A 125 -11.19 0.84 -0.33
C LYS A 125 -11.10 1.14 1.16
N ARG A 126 -11.46 0.18 2.02
CA ARG A 126 -11.41 0.33 3.48
C ARG A 126 -9.99 0.56 4.01
N ILE A 127 -9.01 -0.18 3.50
CA ILE A 127 -7.59 0.00 3.85
C ILE A 127 -7.13 1.41 3.48
N VAL A 128 -7.41 1.84 2.23
CA VAL A 128 -7.01 3.15 1.72
C VAL A 128 -7.70 4.28 2.47
N ASP A 129 -8.99 4.14 2.76
CA ASP A 129 -9.80 5.10 3.50
C ASP A 129 -9.21 5.38 4.89
N HIS A 130 -8.97 4.34 5.68
CA HIS A 130 -8.36 4.50 7.00
C HIS A 130 -6.93 5.05 6.93
N SER A 131 -6.18 4.70 5.87
CA SER A 131 -4.79 5.15 5.72
C SER A 131 -4.68 6.63 5.36
N LEU A 132 -5.67 7.17 4.63
CA LEU A 132 -5.73 8.58 4.26
C LEU A 132 -6.34 9.47 5.35
N GLU A 133 -7.13 8.88 6.26
CA GLU A 133 -7.88 9.63 7.27
C GLU A 133 -7.04 10.65 8.05
N PRO A 134 -5.87 10.30 8.61
CA PRO A 134 -5.15 11.27 9.43
C PRO A 134 -4.51 12.41 8.62
N ILE A 135 -4.47 12.35 7.28
CA ILE A 135 -4.04 13.47 6.43
C ILE A 135 -5.04 14.63 6.53
N PHE A 136 -6.32 14.35 6.79
CA PHE A 136 -7.34 15.40 6.99
C PHE A 136 -7.19 16.11 8.33
N ALA A 137 -6.75 15.39 9.37
CA ALA A 137 -6.48 15.97 10.69
C ALA A 137 -5.12 16.71 10.73
N PHE A 138 -4.12 16.17 10.04
CA PHE A 138 -2.75 16.70 10.02
C PHE A 138 -2.25 16.86 8.58
N PRO A 139 -2.86 17.77 7.80
CA PRO A 139 -2.35 18.05 6.47
C PRO A 139 -0.96 18.66 6.61
N GLU A 140 0.01 18.06 5.93
CA GLU A 140 1.36 18.61 5.89
C GLU A 140 1.45 19.51 4.65
N TRP A 141 1.78 20.80 4.87
CA TRP A 141 1.70 21.86 3.88
C TRP A 141 3.09 22.42 3.52
N GLY A 142 3.20 22.91 2.29
CA GLY A 142 4.37 23.65 1.79
C GLY A 142 5.24 22.84 0.82
N PRO A 143 6.31 23.47 0.29
CA PRO A 143 7.13 22.91 -0.78
C PRO A 143 8.11 21.86 -0.25
N HIS A 144 7.60 20.75 0.27
CA HIS A 144 8.40 19.65 0.77
C HIS A 144 7.89 18.30 0.27
N ASN A 145 8.81 17.34 0.15
CA ASN A 145 8.53 16.02 -0.43
C ASN A 145 7.34 15.26 0.20
N ARG A 146 7.07 15.45 1.49
CA ARG A 146 5.92 14.81 2.15
C ARG A 146 4.57 15.39 1.73
N ALA A 147 4.46 16.70 1.44
CA ALA A 147 3.21 17.33 1.01
C ALA A 147 2.81 16.81 -0.37
N ILE A 148 3.74 16.83 -1.34
CA ILE A 148 3.50 16.26 -2.68
C ILE A 148 3.17 14.76 -2.62
N LYS A 149 3.88 13.97 -1.80
CA LYS A 149 3.60 12.53 -1.66
C LYS A 149 2.18 12.25 -1.13
N ARG A 150 1.71 13.04 -0.15
CA ARG A 150 0.36 12.94 0.40
C ARG A 150 -0.69 13.40 -0.61
N GLY A 151 -0.42 14.49 -1.33
CA GLY A 151 -1.27 14.97 -2.41
C GLY A 151 -1.43 13.93 -3.52
N LEU A 152 -0.33 13.28 -3.91
CA LEU A 152 -0.34 12.17 -4.87
C LEU A 152 -1.12 10.97 -4.34
N ALA A 153 -0.95 10.57 -3.06
CA ALA A 153 -1.71 9.46 -2.50
C ALA A 153 -3.23 9.72 -2.53
N LEU A 154 -3.66 10.92 -2.16
CA LEU A 154 -5.07 11.34 -2.16
C LEU A 154 -5.66 11.40 -3.58
N THR A 155 -4.97 12.05 -4.52
CA THR A 155 -5.44 12.15 -5.91
C THR A 155 -5.48 10.79 -6.61
N TYR A 156 -4.49 9.93 -6.34
CA TYR A 156 -4.46 8.57 -6.88
C TYR A 156 -5.59 7.72 -6.31
N ALA A 157 -5.89 7.82 -5.01
CA ALA A 157 -7.02 7.13 -4.40
C ALA A 157 -8.36 7.56 -5.01
N ALA A 158 -8.55 8.88 -5.22
CA ALA A 158 -9.74 9.41 -5.87
C ALA A 158 -9.90 8.88 -7.32
N LYS A 159 -8.79 8.77 -8.06
CA LYS A 159 -8.79 8.17 -9.41
C LYS A 159 -9.14 6.68 -9.38
N MET A 160 -8.61 5.94 -8.41
CA MET A 160 -8.80 4.48 -8.33
C MET A 160 -10.18 4.09 -7.81
N PHE A 161 -10.79 4.91 -6.96
CA PHE A 161 -12.10 4.64 -6.36
C PHE A 161 -13.05 5.85 -6.51
N PRO A 162 -13.45 6.21 -7.74
CA PRO A 162 -14.26 7.41 -7.99
C PRO A 162 -15.63 7.37 -7.30
N GLU A 163 -16.20 6.18 -7.14
CA GLU A 163 -17.49 5.95 -6.47
C GLU A 163 -17.41 5.96 -4.94
N HIS A 164 -16.21 6.09 -4.36
CA HIS A 164 -16.08 6.13 -2.91
C HIS A 164 -16.70 7.44 -2.37
N PRO A 165 -17.49 7.41 -1.26
CA PRO A 165 -18.16 8.61 -0.74
C PRO A 165 -17.23 9.80 -0.48
N ARG A 166 -15.95 9.52 -0.15
CA ARG A 166 -14.92 10.53 0.11
C ARG A 166 -14.00 10.84 -1.08
N ALA A 167 -14.21 10.25 -2.25
CA ALA A 167 -13.35 10.46 -3.42
C ALA A 167 -13.20 11.94 -3.79
N HIS A 168 -14.31 12.70 -3.72
CA HIS A 168 -14.30 14.14 -3.96
C HIS A 168 -13.45 14.93 -2.94
N LEU A 169 -13.46 14.53 -1.66
CA LEU A 169 -12.63 15.12 -0.62
C LEU A 169 -11.16 14.80 -0.83
N TRP A 170 -10.85 13.55 -1.17
CA TRP A 170 -9.48 13.12 -1.50
C TRP A 170 -8.95 13.92 -2.70
N SER A 171 -9.71 14.01 -3.79
CA SER A 171 -9.33 14.78 -4.97
C SER A 171 -9.07 16.25 -4.61
N LYS A 172 -10.00 16.88 -3.88
CA LYS A 172 -9.88 18.30 -3.50
C LYS A 172 -8.65 18.57 -2.65
N LEU A 173 -8.49 17.88 -1.52
CA LEU A 173 -7.33 18.08 -0.64
C LEU A 173 -6.03 17.69 -1.35
N GLY A 174 -6.06 16.60 -2.12
CA GLY A 174 -4.90 16.11 -2.85
C GLY A 174 -4.35 17.12 -3.86
N ASN A 175 -5.24 17.73 -4.66
CA ASN A 175 -4.86 18.78 -5.61
C ASN A 175 -4.28 19.99 -4.90
N ILE A 176 -4.91 20.44 -3.81
CA ILE A 176 -4.40 21.57 -3.02
C ILE A 176 -2.98 21.31 -2.50
N LEU A 177 -2.70 20.10 -1.99
CA LEU A 177 -1.37 19.75 -1.50
C LEU A 177 -0.33 19.64 -2.63
N VAL A 178 -0.74 19.15 -3.80
CA VAL A 178 0.13 19.10 -5.00
C VAL A 178 0.47 20.50 -5.48
N GLU A 179 -0.52 21.38 -5.63
CA GLU A 179 -0.33 22.77 -6.06
C GLU A 179 0.56 23.54 -5.10
N ALA A 180 0.36 23.39 -3.78
CA ALA A 180 1.20 24.02 -2.77
C ALA A 180 2.65 23.48 -2.70
N SER A 181 2.95 22.42 -3.46
CA SER A 181 4.27 21.79 -3.51
C SER A 181 5.08 22.16 -4.76
N LEU A 182 4.46 22.86 -5.73
CA LEU A 182 5.09 23.36 -6.97
C LEU A 182 5.53 24.81 -6.80
#